data_AF-A0A5J4KLG3-F1
#
_entry.id   AF-A0A5J4KLG3-F1
#
_cell.length_a   1.000
_cell.length_b   1.000
_cell.length_c   1.000
_cell.angle_alpha   90.00
_cell.angle_beta   90.00
_cell.angle_gamma   90.00
#
_symmetry.space_group_name_H-M   'P 1'
#
loop_
_entity.id
_entity.type
_entity.pdbx_description
1 polymer ?
#
loop_
_entity_poly.entity_id
_entity_poly.type
_entity_poly.pdbx_seq_one_letter_code
_entity_poly.pdbx_strand_id
1 'polypeptide(L)'
;MKVLSHNELEEPKEVSPFRQTLSAYINLMKPHVTVLLLGTTVAAMAIAGRGLPNLGLVLATLLGGAMAAGSANAINCYIDRDIDQIMGRTQRRSLPSGRVQPTQALIFGVGLGVASFAVLALLVNLLSAALAMGFCSMYLCIRWA
;
A
#
# COMPACT_ATOMS: atom_id res chain seq x y z
N MET A 1 -32.76 -36.53 -29.98
CA MET A 1 -31.87 -35.64 -30.76
C MET A 1 -32.49 -34.25 -30.79
N LYS A 2 -32.03 -33.34 -29.93
CA LYS A 2 -32.35 -31.90 -29.97
C LYS A 2 -31.07 -31.13 -29.63
N VAL A 3 -30.81 -30.17 -30.50
CA VAL A 3 -29.61 -29.38 -30.78
C VAL A 3 -29.10 -28.56 -29.59
N LEU A 4 -27.78 -28.34 -29.55
CA LEU A 4 -27.02 -27.45 -28.67
C LEU A 4 -27.67 -26.07 -28.49
N SER A 5 -27.65 -25.50 -27.28
CA SER A 5 -27.56 -24.05 -27.10
C SER A 5 -26.31 -23.72 -26.30
N HIS A 6 -25.31 -23.22 -27.01
CA HIS A 6 -24.18 -22.48 -26.46
C HIS A 6 -24.70 -21.27 -25.67
N ASN A 7 -24.97 -21.45 -24.37
CA ASN A 7 -25.20 -20.33 -23.48
C ASN A 7 -23.82 -19.83 -23.05
N GLU A 8 -23.30 -18.92 -23.87
CA GLU A 8 -22.40 -17.83 -23.52
C GLU A 8 -21.38 -18.18 -22.43
N LEU A 9 -20.25 -18.76 -22.85
CA LEU A 9 -18.99 -18.59 -22.14
C LEU A 9 -18.77 -17.07 -22.07
N GLU A 10 -19.10 -16.44 -20.93
CA GLU A 10 -18.84 -15.03 -20.68
C GLU A 10 -17.39 -14.75 -21.06
N GLU A 11 -17.16 -14.08 -22.20
CA GLU A 11 -15.81 -13.69 -22.58
C GLU A 11 -15.24 -12.86 -21.42
N PRO A 12 -14.07 -13.22 -20.89
CA PRO A 12 -13.50 -12.52 -19.76
C PRO A 12 -13.35 -11.05 -20.17
N LYS A 13 -14.17 -10.19 -19.56
CA LYS A 13 -14.27 -8.76 -19.83
C LYS A 13 -12.85 -8.19 -19.93
N GLU A 14 -12.39 -7.86 -21.15
CA GLU A 14 -11.04 -7.37 -21.38
C GLU A 14 -10.84 -6.07 -20.60
N VAL A 15 -10.26 -6.19 -19.41
CA VAL A 15 -10.00 -5.04 -18.56
C VAL A 15 -8.86 -4.28 -19.23
N SER A 16 -9.04 -2.98 -19.50
CA SER A 16 -7.98 -2.14 -20.08
C SER A 16 -6.63 -2.38 -19.39
N PRO A 17 -5.52 -2.57 -20.15
CA PRO A 17 -4.19 -2.85 -19.60
C PRO A 17 -3.80 -1.86 -18.49
N PHE A 18 -4.15 -0.58 -18.67
CA PHE A 18 -3.90 0.49 -17.71
C PHE A 18 -4.61 0.27 -16.37
N ARG A 19 -5.88 -0.17 -16.39
CA ARG A 19 -6.67 -0.44 -15.17
C ARG A 19 -6.10 -1.63 -14.41
N GLN A 20 -5.58 -2.64 -15.12
CA GLN A 20 -4.94 -3.79 -14.50
C GLN A 20 -3.64 -3.39 -13.79
N THR A 21 -2.80 -2.59 -14.45
CA THR A 21 -1.57 -2.07 -13.86
C THR A 21 -1.85 -1.21 -12.64
N LEU A 22 -2.79 -0.25 -12.73
CA LEU A 22 -3.14 0.62 -11.61
C LEU A 22 -3.70 -0.17 -10.42
N SER A 23 -4.60 -1.13 -10.68
CA SER A 23 -5.11 -2.03 -9.65
C SER A 23 -4.00 -2.85 -8.99
N ALA A 24 -2.99 -3.28 -9.76
CA ALA A 24 -1.85 -4.01 -9.22
C ALA A 24 -1.06 -3.15 -8.22
N TYR A 25 -0.77 -1.88 -8.54
CA TYR A 25 -0.08 -0.94 -7.63
C TYR A 25 -0.92 -0.59 -6.39
N ILE A 26 -2.22 -0.38 -6.54
CA ILE A 26 -3.12 -0.15 -5.39
C ILE A 26 -3.14 -1.37 -4.47
N ASN A 27 -3.15 -2.58 -5.04
CA ASN A 27 -3.08 -3.81 -4.25
C ASN A 27 -1.74 -3.97 -3.51
N LEU A 28 -0.62 -3.45 -4.04
CA LEU A 28 0.66 -3.41 -3.31
C LEU A 28 0.54 -2.58 -2.02
N MET A 29 -0.25 -1.51 -2.03
CA MET A 29 -0.43 -0.66 -0.84
C MET A 29 -1.26 -1.32 0.27
N LYS A 30 -1.96 -2.43 0.00
CA LYS A 30 -2.86 -3.14 0.92
C LYS A 30 -3.88 -2.21 1.61
N PRO A 31 -4.79 -1.57 0.85
CA PRO A 31 -5.67 -0.50 1.34
C PRO A 31 -6.53 -0.92 2.54
N HIS A 32 -6.95 -2.19 2.60
CA HIS A 32 -7.71 -2.73 3.73
C HIS A 32 -6.97 -2.55 5.06
N VAL A 33 -5.68 -2.87 5.12
CA VAL A 33 -4.88 -2.73 6.35
C VAL A 33 -4.61 -1.25 6.65
N THR A 34 -4.36 -0.46 5.61
CA THR A 34 -4.15 0.98 5.74
C THR A 34 -5.36 1.68 6.35
N VAL A 35 -6.59 1.35 5.96
CA VAL A 35 -7.81 1.96 6.54
C VAL A 35 -7.91 1.71 8.04
N LEU A 36 -7.58 0.50 8.52
CA LEU A 36 -7.56 0.20 9.96
C LEU A 36 -6.53 1.07 10.69
N LEU A 37 -5.32 1.21 10.14
CA LEU A 37 -4.26 2.06 10.69
C LEU A 37 -4.67 3.55 10.72
N LEU A 38 -5.35 4.01 9.67
CA LEU A 38 -5.83 5.38 9.59
C LEU A 38 -6.94 5.67 10.60
N GLY A 39 -7.85 4.72 10.81
CA GLY A 39 -8.89 4.82 11.83
C GLY A 39 -8.31 4.98 13.24
N THR A 40 -7.29 4.19 13.60
CA THR A 40 -6.60 4.32 14.89
C THR A 40 -5.83 5.64 14.99
N THR A 41 -5.29 6.14 13.89
CA THR A 41 -4.62 7.46 13.84
C THR A 41 -5.58 8.59 14.21
N VAL A 42 -6.79 8.62 13.64
CA VAL A 42 -7.80 9.65 13.98
C VAL A 42 -8.18 9.58 15.45
N ALA A 43 -8.40 8.37 15.98
CA ALA A 43 -8.71 8.18 17.40
C ALA A 43 -7.58 8.71 18.30
N ALA A 44 -6.32 8.40 17.98
CA ALA A 44 -5.16 8.88 18.72
C ALA A 44 -5.05 10.41 18.68
N MET A 45 -5.29 11.04 17.53
CA MET A 45 -5.29 12.50 17.40
C MET A 45 -6.39 13.15 18.25
N ALA A 46 -7.59 12.56 18.28
CA ALA A 46 -8.71 13.09 19.08
C ALA A 46 -8.43 13.00 20.59
N ILE A 47 -7.83 11.89 21.04
CA ILE A 47 -7.42 11.71 22.44
C ILE A 47 -6.32 12.72 22.81
N ALA A 48 -5.30 12.86 21.96
CA ALA A 48 -4.18 13.77 22.20
C ALA A 48 -4.61 15.25 22.23
N GLY A 49 -5.52 15.64 21.34
CA GLY A 49 -6.07 17.00 21.27
C GLY A 49 -7.13 17.33 22.32
N ARG A 50 -7.55 16.34 23.15
CA ARG A 50 -8.74 16.44 24.03
C ARG A 50 -10.00 16.94 23.29
N GLY A 51 -10.14 16.54 22.02
CA GLY A 51 -11.14 17.07 21.10
C GLY A 51 -10.76 16.77 19.65
N LEU A 52 -11.67 17.03 18.71
CA LEU A 52 -11.38 16.81 17.29
C LEU A 52 -10.36 17.85 16.77
N PRO A 53 -9.24 17.40 16.18
CA PRO A 53 -8.27 18.32 15.58
C PRO A 53 -8.88 19.06 14.38
N ASN A 54 -8.18 20.11 13.93
CA ASN A 54 -8.53 20.79 12.68
C ASN A 54 -8.63 19.77 11.53
N LEU A 55 -9.71 19.82 10.76
CA LEU A 55 -9.98 18.88 9.67
C LEU A 55 -8.84 18.86 8.63
N GLY A 56 -8.21 20.00 8.34
CA GLY A 56 -7.06 20.07 7.43
C GLY A 56 -5.86 19.28 7.94
N LEU A 57 -5.58 19.33 9.26
CA LEU A 57 -4.51 18.56 9.89
C LEU A 57 -4.81 17.06 9.85
N VAL A 58 -6.07 16.68 10.12
CA VAL A 58 -6.50 15.28 10.02
C VAL A 58 -6.31 14.77 8.60
N LEU A 59 -6.79 15.50 7.60
CA LEU A 59 -6.65 15.10 6.19
C LEU A 59 -5.18 15.00 5.75
N ALA A 60 -4.33 15.96 6.12
CA ALA A 60 -2.90 15.92 5.82
C ALA A 60 -2.20 14.72 6.50
N THR A 61 -2.56 14.42 7.75
CA THR A 61 -2.01 13.29 8.50
C THR A 61 -2.47 11.97 7.91
N LEU A 62 -3.74 11.87 7.52
CA LEU A 62 -4.29 10.67 6.88
C LEU A 62 -3.67 10.42 5.51
N LEU A 63 -3.50 11.46 4.70
CA LEU A 63 -2.86 11.37 3.40
C LEU A 63 -1.40 10.91 3.55
N GLY A 64 -0.63 11.59 4.39
CA GLY A 64 0.76 11.22 4.67
C GLY A 64 0.86 9.81 5.25
N GLY A 65 0.03 9.46 6.23
CA GLY A 65 0.00 8.12 6.83
C GLY A 65 -0.35 7.02 5.82
N ALA A 66 -1.29 7.27 4.91
CA ALA A 66 -1.65 6.33 3.86
C ALA A 66 -0.49 6.08 2.89
N MET A 67 0.24 7.15 2.53
CA MET A 67 1.41 7.08 1.66
C MET A 67 2.58 6.34 2.35
N ALA A 68 2.86 6.64 3.63
CA ALA A 68 3.85 5.92 4.42
C ALA A 68 3.51 4.42 4.53
N ALA A 69 2.27 4.09 4.86
CA ALA A 69 1.81 2.70 4.95
C ALA A 69 1.92 1.97 3.60
N GLY A 70 1.52 2.64 2.51
CA GLY A 70 1.67 2.11 1.16
C GLY A 70 3.13 1.86 0.76
N SER A 71 4.02 2.78 1.14
CA SER A 71 5.47 2.67 0.92
C SER A 71 6.03 1.44 1.63
N ALA A 72 5.78 1.33 2.94
CA ALA A 72 6.21 0.20 3.75
C ALA A 72 5.67 -1.13 3.20
N ASN A 73 4.41 -1.19 2.79
CA ASN A 73 3.82 -2.40 2.21
C ASN A 73 4.45 -2.78 0.86
N ALA A 74 4.72 -1.81 -0.02
CA ALA A 74 5.37 -2.05 -1.29
C ALA A 74 6.82 -2.56 -1.11
N ILE A 75 7.57 -1.94 -0.19
CA ILE A 75 8.94 -2.35 0.15
C ILE A 75 8.94 -3.74 0.79
N ASN A 76 8.03 -4.03 1.73
CA ASN A 76 7.93 -5.34 2.35
C ASN A 76 7.62 -6.43 1.31
N CYS A 77 6.68 -6.19 0.41
CA CYS A 77 6.39 -7.13 -0.67
C CYS A 77 7.56 -7.30 -1.64
N TYR A 78 8.38 -6.26 -1.86
CA TYR A 78 9.60 -6.36 -2.65
C TYR A 78 10.66 -7.23 -1.95
N ILE A 79 10.82 -7.05 -0.64
CA ILE A 79 11.76 -7.82 0.18
C ILE A 79 11.34 -9.30 0.22
N ASP A 80 10.07 -9.59 0.50
CA ASP A 80 9.54 -10.94 0.66
C ASP A 80 9.31 -11.70 -0.65
N ARG A 81 9.66 -11.12 -1.81
CA ARG A 81 9.30 -11.64 -3.14
C ARG A 81 9.74 -13.09 -3.37
N ASP A 82 10.90 -13.48 -2.86
CA ASP A 82 11.51 -14.80 -2.98
C ASP A 82 10.77 -15.84 -2.12
N ILE A 83 10.40 -15.43 -0.90
CA ILE A 83 9.66 -16.28 0.03
C ILE A 83 8.19 -16.41 -0.44
N ASP A 84 7.58 -15.32 -0.87
CA ASP A 84 6.20 -15.30 -1.36
C ASP A 84 6.04 -16.15 -2.65
N GLN A 85 7.09 -16.36 -3.43
CA GLN A 85 7.06 -17.22 -4.63
C GLN A 85 6.85 -18.71 -4.31
N ILE A 86 7.36 -19.18 -3.17
CA ILE A 86 7.24 -20.59 -2.76
C ILE A 86 6.08 -20.83 -1.78
N MET A 87 5.37 -19.78 -1.37
CA MET A 87 4.25 -19.87 -0.44
C MET A 87 2.89 -20.06 -1.14
N GLY A 88 2.22 -21.17 -0.84
CA GLY A 88 0.90 -21.52 -1.41
C GLY A 88 -0.17 -20.43 -1.30
N ARG A 89 -0.13 -19.62 -0.22
CA ARG A 89 -1.09 -18.56 0.08
C ARG A 89 -0.76 -17.20 -0.59
N THR A 90 0.51 -16.93 -0.89
CA THR A 90 0.97 -15.59 -1.31
C THR A 90 1.62 -15.54 -2.69
N GLN A 91 1.87 -16.70 -3.29
CA GLN A 91 2.36 -16.88 -4.68
C GLN A 91 1.53 -16.15 -5.75
N ARG A 92 0.24 -15.87 -5.49
CA ARG A 92 -0.66 -15.18 -6.43
C ARG A 92 -0.66 -13.65 -6.30
N ARG A 93 0.13 -13.08 -5.38
CA ARG A 93 0.25 -11.63 -5.20
C ARG A 93 0.93 -10.97 -6.41
N SER A 94 0.75 -9.66 -6.56
CA SER A 94 1.18 -8.89 -7.74
C SER A 94 2.67 -8.99 -8.09
N LEU A 95 3.54 -9.11 -7.08
CA LEU A 95 5.00 -9.22 -7.25
C LEU A 95 5.45 -10.66 -7.59
N PRO A 96 5.11 -11.69 -6.79
CA PRO A 96 5.46 -13.08 -7.09
C PRO A 96 4.88 -13.60 -8.41
N SER A 97 3.68 -13.16 -8.78
CA SER A 97 3.02 -13.53 -10.04
C SER A 97 3.53 -12.78 -11.27
N GLY A 98 4.50 -11.86 -11.11
CA GLY A 98 5.08 -11.09 -12.22
C GLY A 98 4.21 -9.98 -12.80
N ARG A 99 3.04 -9.69 -12.20
CA ARG A 99 2.16 -8.58 -12.65
C ARG A 99 2.78 -7.20 -12.46
N VAL A 100 3.70 -7.07 -11.50
CA VAL A 100 4.50 -5.85 -11.28
C VAL A 100 5.96 -6.25 -11.23
N GLN A 101 6.79 -5.62 -12.06
CA GLN A 101 8.23 -5.86 -12.08
C GLN A 101 8.84 -5.40 -10.72
N PRO A 102 9.73 -6.19 -10.10
CA PRO A 102 10.27 -5.87 -8.77
C PRO A 102 10.90 -4.47 -8.67
N THR A 103 11.67 -4.07 -9.68
CA THR A 103 12.29 -2.75 -9.74
C THR A 103 11.25 -1.63 -9.68
N GLN A 104 10.11 -1.79 -10.36
CA GLN A 104 9.06 -0.78 -10.33
C GLN A 104 8.30 -0.73 -9.02
N ALA A 105 8.11 -1.88 -8.36
CA ALA A 105 7.55 -1.90 -7.01
C ALA A 105 8.45 -1.16 -6.01
N LEU A 106 9.77 -1.32 -6.12
CA LEU A 106 10.74 -0.63 -5.27
C LEU A 106 10.74 0.88 -5.52
N ILE A 107 10.83 1.31 -6.78
CA ILE A 107 10.79 2.74 -7.16
C ILE A 107 9.48 3.38 -6.69
N PHE A 108 8.35 2.68 -6.87
CA PHE A 108 7.06 3.14 -6.39
C PHE A 108 7.02 3.28 -4.87
N GLY A 109 7.49 2.27 -4.12
CA GLY A 109 7.54 2.31 -2.67
C GLY A 109 8.42 3.46 -2.15
N VAL A 110 9.65 3.58 -2.65
CA VAL A 110 10.57 4.66 -2.27
C VAL A 110 10.00 6.03 -2.62
N GLY A 111 9.44 6.20 -3.82
CA GLY A 111 8.80 7.45 -4.24
C GLY A 111 7.62 7.82 -3.34
N LEU A 112 6.80 6.85 -2.95
CA LEU A 112 5.67 7.05 -2.04
C LEU A 112 6.15 7.43 -0.63
N GLY A 113 7.27 6.85 -0.17
CA GLY A 113 7.91 7.19 1.10
C GLY A 113 8.45 8.62 1.12
N VAL A 114 9.18 9.03 0.08
CA VAL A 114 9.68 10.41 -0.06
C VAL A 114 8.52 11.42 -0.11
N ALA A 115 7.50 11.13 -0.90
CA ALA A 115 6.33 11.98 -1.00
C ALA A 115 5.55 12.03 0.34
N SER A 116 5.44 10.92 1.05
CA SER A 116 4.87 10.87 2.40
C SER A 116 5.65 11.73 3.38
N PHE A 117 6.99 11.67 3.34
CA PHE A 117 7.84 12.46 4.21
C PHE A 117 7.63 13.95 3.94
N ALA A 118 7.60 14.37 2.68
CA ALA A 118 7.33 15.76 2.31
C ALA A 118 5.97 16.23 2.80
N VAL A 119 4.91 15.43 2.62
CA VAL A 119 3.55 15.76 3.10
C VAL A 119 3.52 15.93 4.62
N LEU A 120 4.08 14.97 5.37
CA LEU A 120 4.07 15.02 6.83
C LEU A 120 4.96 16.14 7.38
N ALA A 121 6.15 16.34 6.80
CA ALA A 121 7.10 17.36 7.25
C ALA A 121 6.57 18.78 7.03
N LEU A 122 5.88 19.03 5.89
CA LEU A 122 5.39 20.35 5.52
C LEU A 122 4.01 20.67 6.12
N LEU A 123 3.11 19.69 6.21
CA LEU A 123 1.70 19.94 6.58
C LEU A 123 1.35 19.51 8.01
N VAL A 124 2.19 18.70 8.67
CA VAL A 124 1.90 18.13 10.00
C VAL A 124 2.97 18.52 11.00
N ASN A 125 4.14 17.87 10.94
CA ASN A 125 5.37 18.23 11.66
C ASN A 125 6.50 17.25 11.30
N LEU A 126 7.74 17.66 11.60
CA LEU A 126 8.93 16.86 11.33
C LEU A 126 9.00 15.56 12.15
N LEU A 127 8.48 15.55 13.38
CA LEU A 127 8.50 14.37 14.25
C LEU A 127 7.66 13.22 13.66
N SER A 128 6.45 13.52 13.19
CA SER A 128 5.58 12.56 12.50
C SER A 128 6.25 12.02 11.23
N ALA A 129 6.93 12.87 10.46
CA ALA A 129 7.67 12.45 9.27
C ALA A 129 8.84 11.51 9.62
N ALA A 130 9.61 11.82 10.67
CA ALA A 130 10.71 10.98 11.14
C ALA A 130 10.22 9.62 11.65
N LEU A 131 9.13 9.58 12.43
CA LEU A 131 8.53 8.34 12.92
C LEU A 131 8.03 7.46 11.77
N ALA A 132 7.40 8.05 10.75
CA ALA A 132 6.95 7.31 9.56
C ALA A 132 8.13 6.67 8.80
N MET A 133 9.25 7.39 8.66
CA MET A 133 10.46 6.86 8.04
C MET A 133 11.13 5.76 8.87
N GLY A 134 11.15 5.92 10.19
CA GLY A 134 11.64 4.90 11.12
C GLY A 134 10.87 3.59 10.98
N PHE A 135 9.53 3.66 10.92
CA PHE A 135 8.68 2.49 10.69
C PHE A 135 8.96 1.82 9.34
N CYS A 136 9.09 2.59 8.26
CA CYS A 136 9.44 2.05 6.94
C CYS A 136 10.80 1.34 6.93
N SER A 137 11.75 1.83 7.71
CA SER A 137 13.12 1.30 7.77
C SER A 137 13.26 0.07 8.66
N MET A 138 12.31 -0.19 9.57
CA MET A 138 12.41 -1.27 10.56
C MET A 138 12.57 -2.65 9.94
N TYR A 139 11.91 -2.92 8.81
CA TYR A 139 12.00 -4.23 8.13
C TYR A 139 13.38 -4.47 7.48
N LEU A 140 14.06 -3.40 7.06
CA LEU A 140 15.44 -3.45 6.60
C LEU A 140 16.41 -3.72 7.76
N CYS A 141 16.05 -3.48 9.01
CA CYS A 141 16.90 -3.88 10.14
C CYS A 141 16.71 -5.35 10.50
N ILE A 142 15.47 -5.87 10.41
CA ILE A 142 15.13 -7.23 10.87
C ILE A 142 15.67 -8.32 9.94
N ARG A 143 15.62 -8.13 8.61
CA ARG A 143 16.12 -9.16 7.67
C ARG A 143 17.65 -9.25 7.62
N TRP A 144 18.35 -8.27 8.17
CA TRP A 144 19.81 -8.15 8.13
C TRP A 144 20.47 -8.28 9.51
N ALA A 145 19.70 -8.67 10.53
CA ALA A 145 20.14 -8.99 11.89
C ALA A 145 20.00 -10.50 12.13
#